data_AF-A0A453NVV9-F1
#
_entry.id   AF-A0A453NVV9-F1
#
_cell.length_a   1.000
_cell.length_b   1.000
_cell.length_c   1.000
_cell.angle_alpha   90.00
_cell.angle_beta   90.00
_cell.angle_gamma   90.00
#
_symmetry.space_group_name_H-M   'P 1'
#
loop_
_entity.id
_entity.type
_entity.pdbx_description
1 polymer ?
#
loop_
_entity_poly.entity_id
_entity_poly.type
_entity_poly.pdbx_seq_one_letter_code
_entity_poly.pdbx_strand_id
1 'polypeptide(L)'
;MRLSQVPKMLSVLRDQWAPLAFCVSFKLETNSDILVQKANMALNKYKMNIVVANLLATYKDQVIIVTNGARNTVRTRNSDDDLEEQIIKLLAQKHSKYIC
;
A
#
# COMPACT_ATOMS: atom_id res chain seq x y z
N MET A 1 22.53 11.02 20.12
CA MET A 1 22.25 11.17 18.67
C MET A 1 21.04 12.08 18.49
N ARG A 2 21.11 13.12 17.64
CA ARG A 2 19.94 13.96 17.29
C ARG A 2 19.53 13.65 15.85
N LEU A 3 18.25 13.37 15.64
CA LEU A 3 17.68 13.05 14.34
C LEU A 3 16.68 14.12 13.92
N SER A 4 16.73 14.51 12.65
CA SER A 4 15.74 15.37 12.03
C SER A 4 14.67 14.53 11.34
N GLN A 5 13.43 15.01 11.34
CA GLN A 5 12.35 14.35 10.62
C GLN A 5 12.59 14.43 9.11
N VAL A 6 12.45 13.29 8.43
CA VAL A 6 12.44 13.26 6.97
C VAL A 6 11.21 14.01 6.42
N PRO A 7 11.40 14.90 5.43
CA PRO A 7 10.30 15.56 4.74
C PRO A 7 9.30 14.55 4.16
N LYS A 8 8.00 14.87 4.19
CA LYS A 8 6.93 13.98 3.73
C LYS A 8 6.75 14.10 2.21
N MET A 9 7.64 13.44 1.46
CA MET A 9 7.71 13.57 0.00
C MET A 9 6.51 13.01 -0.77
N LEU A 10 5.70 12.14 -0.14
CA LEU A 10 4.52 11.56 -0.79
C LEU A 10 3.46 12.61 -1.20
N SER A 11 3.33 13.71 -0.45
CA SER A 11 2.46 14.82 -0.86
C SER A 11 3.00 15.53 -2.10
N VAL A 12 4.32 15.76 -2.16
CA VAL A 12 4.96 16.39 -3.32
C VAL A 12 4.80 15.53 -4.57
N LEU A 13 4.99 14.21 -4.43
CA LEU A 13 4.74 13.26 -5.51
C LEU A 13 3.30 13.39 -6.03
N ARG A 14 2.32 13.42 -5.13
CA ARG A 14 0.91 13.38 -5.49
C ARG A 14 0.37 14.70 -6.03
N ASP A 15 0.83 15.82 -5.51
CA ASP A 15 0.27 17.13 -5.86
C ASP A 15 1.07 17.83 -6.98
N GLN A 16 2.37 17.52 -7.15
CA GLN A 16 3.25 18.26 -8.07
C GLN A 16 3.92 17.38 -9.13
N TRP A 17 4.59 16.30 -8.72
CA TRP A 17 5.45 15.57 -9.66
C TRP A 17 4.68 14.63 -10.58
N ALA A 18 3.64 13.96 -10.06
CA ALA A 18 2.88 12.96 -10.80
C ALA A 18 1.38 12.99 -10.44
N PRO A 19 0.68 14.12 -10.62
CA PRO A 19 -0.71 14.28 -10.18
C PRO A 19 -1.70 13.35 -10.89
N LEU A 20 -1.39 12.96 -12.13
CA LEU A 20 -2.22 12.06 -12.92
C LEU A 20 -1.84 10.59 -12.78
N ALA A 21 -0.71 10.26 -12.13
CA ALA A 21 -0.26 8.89 -12.00
C ALA A 21 -1.13 8.08 -11.03
N PHE A 22 -1.12 6.76 -11.22
CA PHE A 22 -1.67 5.81 -10.26
C PHE A 22 -0.62 5.50 -9.19
N CYS A 23 -0.81 6.05 -8.00
CA CYS A 23 0.16 5.95 -6.91
C CYS A 23 -0.20 4.81 -5.93
N VAL A 24 0.73 3.88 -5.76
CA VAL A 24 0.68 2.80 -4.77
C VAL A 24 1.79 3.03 -3.75
N SER A 25 1.49 2.88 -2.47
CA SER A 25 2.50 2.95 -1.40
C SER A 25 2.45 1.70 -0.53
N PHE A 26 3.59 1.36 0.08
CA PHE A 26 3.68 0.24 1.02
C PHE A 26 3.76 0.75 2.46
N LYS A 27 3.07 0.06 3.37
CA LYS A 27 3.07 0.33 4.80
C LYS A 27 3.47 -0.93 5.55
N LEU A 28 4.66 -0.92 6.15
CA LEU A 28 5.15 -1.97 7.02
C LEU A 28 4.90 -1.60 8.48
N GLU A 29 4.33 -2.50 9.26
CA GLU A 29 4.21 -2.38 10.71
C GLU A 29 4.54 -3.70 11.40
N THR A 30 4.77 -3.67 12.71
CA THR A 30 5.00 -4.85 13.55
C THR A 30 3.80 -5.18 14.45
N ASN A 31 2.85 -4.26 14.58
CA ASN A 31 1.63 -4.43 15.36
C ASN A 31 0.41 -4.46 14.42
N SER A 32 -0.36 -5.56 14.48
CA SER A 32 -1.57 -5.77 13.68
C SER A 32 -2.67 -4.75 13.97
N ASP A 33 -2.78 -4.29 15.22
CA ASP A 33 -3.89 -3.45 15.68
C ASP A 33 -3.87 -2.06 15.04
N ILE A 34 -2.67 -1.59 14.69
CA ILE A 34 -2.46 -0.27 14.09
C ILE A 34 -2.23 -0.31 12.58
N LEU A 35 -1.97 -1.49 12.00
CA LEU A 35 -1.57 -1.63 10.59
C LEU A 35 -2.61 -1.00 9.65
N VAL A 36 -3.87 -1.40 9.79
CA VAL A 36 -4.97 -0.91 8.94
C VAL A 36 -5.25 0.57 9.20
N GLN A 37 -5.22 1.01 10.47
CA GLN A 37 -5.42 2.41 10.81
C GLN A 37 -4.36 3.30 10.16
N LYS A 38 -3.08 2.93 10.25
CA LYS A 38 -1.97 3.68 9.63
C LYS A 38 -1.98 3.62 8.12
N ALA A 39 -2.43 2.52 7.52
CA ALA A 39 -2.62 2.43 6.09
C ALA A 39 -3.72 3.38 5.61
N ASN A 40 -4.89 3.40 6.26
CA ASN A 40 -5.98 4.36 5.97
C ASN A 40 -5.53 5.81 6.16
N MET A 41 -4.77 6.10 7.23
CA MET A 41 -4.23 7.44 7.45
C MET A 41 -3.30 7.88 6.31
N ALA A 42 -2.42 7.00 5.85
CA ALA A 42 -1.54 7.29 4.72
C ALA A 42 -2.32 7.47 3.41
N LEU A 43 -3.31 6.62 3.15
CA LEU A 43 -4.20 6.71 1.99
C LEU A 43 -4.86 8.09 1.92
N ASN A 44 -5.48 8.52 3.02
CA ASN A 44 -6.20 9.79 3.10
C ASN A 44 -5.26 11.01 3.09
N LYS A 45 -4.17 10.96 3.86
CA LYS A 45 -3.23 12.07 3.97
C LYS A 45 -2.51 12.37 2.66
N TYR A 46 -2.12 11.33 1.93
CA TYR A 46 -1.33 11.48 0.71
C TYR A 46 -2.15 11.23 -0.56
N LYS A 47 -3.47 11.08 -0.45
CA LYS A 47 -4.40 10.80 -1.55
C LYS A 47 -3.92 9.66 -2.48
N MET A 48 -3.33 8.62 -1.89
CA MET A 48 -2.85 7.46 -2.63
C MET A 48 -4.03 6.69 -3.22
N ASN A 49 -3.84 6.03 -4.36
CA ASN A 49 -4.87 5.17 -4.92
C ASN A 49 -4.99 3.87 -4.10
N ILE A 50 -3.84 3.32 -3.68
CA ILE A 50 -3.74 2.07 -2.93
C ILE A 50 -2.63 2.18 -1.87
N VAL A 51 -2.87 1.59 -0.70
CA VAL A 51 -1.81 1.26 0.28
C VAL A 51 -1.74 -0.26 0.46
N VAL A 52 -0.58 -0.85 0.18
CA VAL A 52 -0.28 -2.26 0.46
C VAL A 52 0.30 -2.34 1.86
N ALA A 53 -0.45 -2.94 2.78
CA ALA A 53 -0.13 -2.97 4.21
C ALA A 53 0.36 -4.37 4.62
N ASN A 54 1.57 -4.44 5.15
CA ASN A 54 2.23 -5.70 5.50
C ASN A 54 2.61 -5.70 6.98
N LEU A 55 2.39 -6.83 7.64
CA LEU A 55 2.92 -7.06 8.98
C LEU A 55 4.29 -7.73 8.87
N LEU A 56 5.30 -7.24 9.58
CA LEU A 56 6.67 -7.77 9.51
C LEU A 56 6.73 -9.27 9.80
N ALA A 57 5.89 -9.79 10.69
CA ALA A 57 5.86 -11.21 11.03
C ALA A 57 5.36 -12.12 9.89
N THR A 58 4.60 -11.58 8.94
CA THR A 58 3.90 -12.37 7.91
C THR A 58 4.03 -11.76 6.52
N TYR A 59 5.05 -10.93 6.29
CA TYR A 59 5.14 -10.10 5.07
C TYR A 59 5.33 -10.91 3.79
N LYS A 60 5.84 -12.15 3.90
CA LYS A 60 6.00 -13.11 2.80
C LYS A 60 4.72 -13.90 2.52
N ASP A 61 3.83 -13.99 3.49
CA ASP A 61 2.67 -14.87 3.43
C ASP A 61 1.39 -14.10 3.14
N GLN A 62 1.31 -12.83 3.56
CA GLN A 62 0.11 -12.02 3.42
C GLN A 62 0.36 -10.51 3.36
N VAL A 63 -0.52 -9.84 2.60
CA VAL A 63 -0.67 -8.38 2.63
C VAL A 63 -2.14 -7.98 2.67
N ILE A 64 -2.42 -6.80 3.19
CA ILE A 64 -3.74 -6.17 3.16
C ILE A 64 -3.69 -5.00 2.17
N ILE A 65 -4.43 -5.11 1.09
CA ILE A 65 -4.63 -4.04 0.11
C ILE A 65 -5.73 -3.12 0.64
N VAL A 66 -5.38 -1.86 0.86
CA VAL A 66 -6.29 -0.82 1.38
C VAL A 66 -6.56 0.21 0.30
N THR A 67 -7.84 0.45 0.01
CA THR A 67 -8.33 1.45 -0.95
C THR A 67 -9.43 2.29 -0.32
N ASN A 68 -9.86 3.37 -0.98
CA ASN A 68 -10.93 4.21 -0.44
C ASN A 68 -12.24 3.40 -0.35
N GLY A 69 -12.71 3.13 0.86
CA GLY A 69 -13.95 2.39 1.12
C GLY A 69 -13.86 0.85 1.04
N ALA A 70 -12.68 0.26 0.79
CA ALA A 70 -12.54 -1.19 0.74
C ALA A 70 -11.16 -1.69 1.21
N ARG A 71 -11.13 -2.93 1.68
CA ARG A 71 -9.91 -3.67 2.01
C ARG A 71 -10.00 -5.10 1.48
N ASN A 72 -8.88 -5.61 0.98
CA ASN A 72 -8.76 -6.99 0.52
C ASN A 72 -7.49 -7.61 1.10
N THR A 73 -7.57 -8.83 1.61
CA THR A 73 -6.40 -9.56 2.12
C THR A 73 -5.93 -10.55 1.06
N VAL A 74 -4.69 -10.41 0.61
CA VAL A 74 -4.03 -11.34 -0.30
C VAL A 74 -3.12 -12.23 0.54
N ARG A 75 -3.23 -13.54 0.38
CA ARG A 75 -2.42 -14.53 1.11
C ARG A 75 -1.96 -15.62 0.17
N THR A 76 -0.75 -16.12 0.39
CA THR A 76 -0.32 -17.40 -0.20
C THR A 76 -1.16 -18.53 0.40
N ARG A 77 -1.52 -19.51 -0.41
CA ARG A 77 -2.27 -20.70 0.03
C ARG A 77 -1.33 -21.90 0.19
N ASN A 78 -0.37 -22.01 -0.73
CA ASN A 78 0.62 -23.07 -0.78
C ASN A 78 2.04 -22.49 -0.95
N SER A 79 3.08 -23.34 -0.82
CA SER A 79 4.49 -22.97 -0.99
C SER A 79 4.84 -22.44 -2.39
N ASP A 80 4.06 -22.84 -3.39
CA ASP A 80 4.30 -22.50 -4.79
C ASP A 80 3.60 -21.19 -5.20
N ASP A 81 2.80 -20.61 -4.31
CA ASP A 81 2.10 -19.35 -4.58
C ASP A 81 3.06 -18.16 -4.40
N ASP A 82 3.29 -17.44 -5.49
CA ASP A 82 4.00 -16.16 -5.46
C ASP A 82 3.03 -15.04 -5.01
N LEU A 83 3.33 -14.44 -3.85
CA LEU A 83 2.52 -13.35 -3.28
C LEU A 83 2.62 -12.09 -4.15
N GLU A 84 3.81 -11.76 -4.63
CA GLU A 84 4.06 -10.64 -5.52
C GLU A 84 3.28 -10.77 -6.82
N GLU A 85 3.21 -11.97 -7.42
CA GLU A 85 2.41 -12.20 -8.63
C GLU A 85 0.93 -11.86 -8.42
N GLN A 86 0.36 -12.28 -7.27
CA GLN A 86 -1.03 -11.96 -6.91
C GLN A 86 -1.24 -10.46 -6.69
N ILE A 87 -0.30 -9.79 -6.02
CA ILE A 87 -0.34 -8.33 -5.81
C ILE A 87 -0.28 -7.61 -7.16
N ILE A 88 0.66 -7.97 -8.04
CA ILE A 88 0.85 -7.35 -9.36
C ILE A 88 -0.41 -7.51 -10.21
N LYS A 89 -1.01 -8.71 -10.28
CA LYS A 89 -2.27 -8.94 -11.01
C LYS A 89 -3.39 -8.01 -10.52
N LEU A 90 -3.54 -7.85 -9.20
CA LEU A 90 -4.56 -6.97 -8.61
C LEU A 90 -4.27 -5.49 -8.92
N LEU A 91 -3.03 -5.04 -8.74
CA LEU A 91 -2.62 -3.66 -9.00
C LEU A 91 -2.79 -3.30 -10.48
N ALA A 92 -2.42 -4.20 -11.39
CA ALA A 92 -2.59 -4.01 -12.83
C ALA A 92 -4.07 -3.83 -13.20
N GLN A 93 -4.98 -4.68 -12.68
CA GLN A 93 -6.42 -4.55 -12.91
C GLN A 93 -6.97 -3.21 -12.38
N LYS A 94 -6.51 -2.76 -11.20
CA LYS A 94 -6.92 -1.47 -10.63
C LYS A 94 -6.37 -0.29 -11.42
N HIS A 95 -5.14 -0.40 -11.91
CA HIS A 95 -4.52 0.60 -12.76
C HIS A 95 -5.25 0.73 -14.11
N SER A 96 -5.60 -0.38 -14.76
CA SER A 96 -6.40 -0.34 -15.99
C SER A 96 -7.72 0.40 -15.79
N LYS A 97 -8.42 0.14 -14.68
CA LYS A 97 -9.67 0.86 -14.31
C LYS A 97 -9.48 2.34 -13.98
N TYR A 98 -8.26 2.76 -13.68
CA TYR A 98 -7.93 4.16 -13.40
C TYR A 98 -7.61 4.93 -14.68
N ILE A 99 -7.10 4.25 -15.72
CA ILE A 99 -6.83 4.83 -17.03
C ILE A 99 -8.10 4.93 -17.88
N CYS A 100 -9.00 3.94 -17.78
CA CYS A 100 -10.30 3.93 -18.46
C CYS A 100 -11.29 4.92 -17.83
#